data_AF-A0A9E0QU04-F1
#
_entry.id   AF-A0A9E0QU04-F1
#
_cell.length_a   1.000
_cell.length_b   1.000
_cell.length_c   1.000
_cell.angle_alpha   90.00
_cell.angle_beta   90.00
_cell.angle_gamma   90.00
#
_symmetry.space_group_name_H-M   'P 1'
#
loop_
_entity.id
_entity.type
_entity.pdbx_description
1 polymer ?
#
loop_
_entity_poly.entity_id
_entity_poly.type
_entity_poly.pdbx_seq_one_letter_code
_entity_poly.pdbx_strand_id
1 'polypeptide(L)'
;MNVTNLRPNMDHWQERVDLAAAFRWTARLDMHEAVANHFSLSINDDGTRFLMNPNQMHFARIRASDLIVVDGNDPETLEGPNAPDPTAWGLHGGLHRHCAHARCAMHVHSIHATVLASLADSRLPPIDQNCATFYNRHVVDESYGGLAFEDEGARCARLLTNPRHKVLIMGNHGVMVIGDSVADTFNRLYY
;
A
#
# COMPACT_ATOMS: atom_id res chain seq x y z
N MET A 1 35.20 -23.32 -6.29
CA MET A 1 34.39 -22.09 -6.38
C MET A 1 33.10 -22.46 -7.09
N ASN A 2 31.96 -22.46 -6.39
CA ASN A 2 30.66 -22.72 -7.03
C ASN A 2 30.17 -21.45 -7.73
N VAL A 3 29.92 -21.55 -9.03
CA VAL A 3 29.50 -20.47 -9.93
C VAL A 3 27.97 -20.27 -9.88
N THR A 4 27.37 -20.26 -8.69
CA THR A 4 25.90 -20.22 -8.55
C THR A 4 25.36 -19.25 -7.51
N ASN A 5 26.14 -18.26 -7.08
CA ASN A 5 25.56 -17.06 -6.47
C ASN A 5 25.29 -16.04 -7.56
N LEU A 6 24.16 -16.22 -8.27
CA LEU A 6 23.60 -15.18 -9.13
C LEU A 6 23.34 -13.95 -8.26
N ARG A 7 24.18 -12.92 -8.38
CA ARG A 7 23.89 -11.62 -7.78
C ARG A 7 22.96 -10.87 -8.72
N PRO A 8 21.75 -10.48 -8.28
CA PRO A 8 20.90 -9.60 -9.07
C PRO A 8 21.63 -8.29 -9.36
N ASN A 9 21.44 -7.72 -10.55
CA ASN A 9 22.00 -6.41 -10.92
C ASN A 9 21.18 -5.23 -10.36
N MET A 10 20.37 -5.49 -9.33
CA MET A 10 19.40 -4.55 -8.78
C MET A 10 19.19 -4.84 -7.30
N ASP A 11 19.26 -3.79 -6.47
CA ASP A 11 19.03 -3.89 -5.03
C ASP A 11 17.58 -4.26 -4.72
N HIS A 12 17.38 -4.94 -3.59
CA HIS A 12 16.06 -5.38 -3.12
C HIS A 12 15.31 -6.26 -4.15
N TRP A 13 16.05 -7.16 -4.83
CA TRP A 13 15.50 -7.96 -5.92
C TRP A 13 14.27 -8.78 -5.50
N GLN A 14 14.33 -9.46 -4.35
CA GLN A 14 13.24 -10.33 -3.91
C GLN A 14 11.99 -9.49 -3.58
N GLU A 15 12.18 -8.40 -2.86
CA GLU A 15 11.15 -7.44 -2.51
C GLU A 15 10.46 -6.87 -3.76
N ARG A 16 11.24 -6.54 -4.78
CA ARG A 16 10.73 -6.05 -6.06
C ARG A 16 9.94 -7.12 -6.81
N VAL A 17 10.40 -8.37 -6.79
CA VAL A 17 9.70 -9.51 -7.41
C VAL A 17 8.36 -9.74 -6.71
N ASP A 18 8.35 -9.78 -5.38
CA ASP A 18 7.13 -10.01 -4.61
C ASP A 18 6.12 -8.89 -4.82
N LEU A 19 6.55 -7.62 -4.75
CA LEU A 19 5.67 -6.47 -4.94
C LEU A 19 5.11 -6.42 -6.37
N ALA A 20 5.94 -6.70 -7.38
CA ALA A 20 5.48 -6.84 -8.77
C ALA A 20 4.46 -7.98 -8.93
N ALA A 21 4.63 -9.09 -8.22
CA ALA A 21 3.65 -10.18 -8.22
C ALA A 21 2.32 -9.72 -7.61
N ALA A 22 2.34 -8.99 -6.49
CA ALA A 22 1.17 -8.43 -5.85
C ALA A 22 0.39 -7.48 -6.78
N PHE A 23 1.08 -6.57 -7.48
CA PHE A 23 0.44 -5.70 -8.48
C PHE A 23 -0.26 -6.52 -9.58
N ARG A 24 0.45 -7.49 -10.16
CA ARG A 24 -0.10 -8.31 -11.26
C ARG A 24 -1.27 -9.17 -10.81
N TRP A 25 -1.27 -9.68 -9.59
CA TRP A 25 -2.40 -10.43 -9.03
C TRP A 25 -3.58 -9.52 -8.72
N THR A 26 -3.35 -8.33 -8.16
CA THR A 26 -4.40 -7.31 -7.94
C THR A 26 -5.11 -6.97 -9.24
N ALA A 27 -4.36 -6.83 -10.34
CA ALA A 27 -4.95 -6.62 -11.66
C ALA A 27 -5.77 -7.83 -12.17
N ARG A 28 -5.29 -9.06 -11.97
CA ARG A 28 -6.02 -10.28 -12.35
C ARG A 28 -7.30 -10.49 -11.56
N LEU A 29 -7.38 -9.93 -10.36
CA LEU A 29 -8.54 -9.96 -9.47
C LEU A 29 -9.46 -8.74 -9.63
N ASP A 30 -9.18 -7.88 -10.62
CA ASP A 30 -10.01 -6.70 -10.94
C ASP A 30 -10.10 -5.65 -9.81
N MET A 31 -9.07 -5.55 -8.96
CA MET A 31 -9.00 -4.61 -7.83
C MET A 31 -8.19 -3.34 -8.14
N HIS A 32 -7.87 -3.09 -9.42
CA HIS A 32 -6.78 -2.19 -9.79
C HIS A 32 -7.16 -0.74 -10.13
N GLU A 33 -8.45 -0.44 -10.28
CA GLU A 33 -9.01 0.87 -10.66
C GLU A 33 -8.11 1.68 -11.62
N ALA A 34 -8.09 1.26 -12.89
CA ALA A 34 -7.21 1.80 -13.92
C ALA A 34 -5.75 1.92 -13.46
N VAL A 35 -5.27 3.13 -13.15
CA VAL A 35 -3.89 3.44 -12.76
C VAL A 35 -3.79 4.22 -11.43
N ALA A 36 -4.89 4.30 -10.67
CA ALA A 36 -5.02 5.17 -9.50
C ALA A 36 -4.46 4.59 -8.20
N ASN A 37 -4.24 3.27 -8.14
CA ASN A 37 -3.83 2.58 -6.93
C ASN A 37 -2.31 2.56 -6.73
N HIS A 38 -1.90 2.32 -5.48
CA HIS A 38 -0.48 2.37 -5.10
C HIS A 38 -0.14 1.33 -4.04
N PHE A 39 0.95 0.58 -4.25
CA PHE A 39 1.55 -0.26 -3.21
C PHE A 39 2.96 0.19 -2.89
N SER A 40 3.36 0.03 -1.63
CA SER A 40 4.73 0.30 -1.22
C SER A 40 5.26 -0.68 -0.18
N LEU A 41 6.59 -0.76 -0.11
CA LEU A 41 7.30 -1.61 0.83
C LEU A 41 8.54 -0.88 1.34
N SER A 42 8.60 -0.64 2.65
CA SER A 42 9.77 -0.08 3.31
C SER A 42 10.99 -1.01 3.18
N ILE A 43 12.13 -0.42 2.83
CA ILE A 43 13.41 -1.12 2.61
C ILE A 43 14.49 -0.73 3.64
N ASN A 44 14.13 0.07 4.65
CA ASN A 44 14.98 0.44 5.79
C ASN A 44 14.17 0.52 7.08
N ASP A 45 14.82 0.50 8.23
CA ASP A 45 14.14 0.37 9.53
C ASP A 45 13.35 1.63 9.93
N ASP A 46 13.82 2.81 9.53
CA ASP A 46 13.24 4.11 9.83
C ASP A 46 12.09 4.52 8.89
N GLY A 47 11.73 3.67 7.92
CA GLY A 47 10.58 3.90 7.04
C GLY A 47 10.76 5.03 6.02
N THR A 48 11.94 5.65 5.97
CA THR A 48 12.21 6.79 5.09
C THR A 48 12.43 6.38 3.64
N ARG A 49 12.80 5.12 3.37
CA ARG A 49 12.99 4.61 2.01
C ARG A 49 12.07 3.43 1.75
N PHE A 50 11.38 3.44 0.61
CA PHE A 50 10.47 2.38 0.22
C PHE A 50 10.40 2.17 -1.29
N LEU A 51 10.04 0.96 -1.70
CA LEU A 51 9.70 0.65 -3.09
C LEU A 51 8.26 1.11 -3.38
N MET A 52 7.99 1.58 -4.60
CA MET A 52 6.64 1.95 -5.06
C MET A 52 6.49 1.77 -6.58
N ASN A 53 5.25 1.67 -7.07
CA ASN A 53 4.98 1.76 -8.51
C ASN A 53 5.17 3.18 -9.07
N PRO A 54 5.61 3.33 -10.33
CA PRO A 54 5.58 4.61 -11.02
C PRO A 54 4.14 5.13 -11.19
N ASN A 55 4.01 6.46 -11.30
CA ASN A 55 2.73 7.10 -11.60
C ASN A 55 2.19 6.65 -12.98
N GLN A 56 0.87 6.55 -13.11
CA GLN A 56 0.15 6.23 -14.35
C GLN A 56 0.52 4.88 -15.00
N MET A 57 1.17 3.98 -14.27
CA MET A 57 1.48 2.63 -14.78
C MET A 57 0.42 1.62 -14.33
N HIS A 58 -0.32 1.08 -15.30
CA HIS A 58 -1.32 0.04 -15.01
C HIS A 58 -0.69 -1.18 -14.32
N PHE A 59 -1.32 -1.67 -13.25
CA PHE A 59 -0.83 -2.78 -12.43
C PHE A 59 -0.50 -4.04 -13.23
N ALA A 60 -1.31 -4.33 -14.25
CA ALA A 60 -1.08 -5.43 -15.19
C ALA A 60 0.21 -5.31 -16.03
N ARG A 61 0.98 -4.21 -15.96
CA ARG A 61 2.21 -3.95 -16.71
C ARG A 61 3.47 -3.83 -15.86
N ILE A 62 3.35 -3.70 -14.53
CA ILE A 62 4.46 -3.48 -13.59
C ILE A 62 5.41 -4.67 -13.51
N ARG A 63 6.70 -4.47 -13.75
CA ARG A 63 7.78 -5.44 -13.53
C ARG A 63 8.59 -5.06 -12.29
N ALA A 64 9.35 -6.01 -11.74
CA ALA A 64 10.28 -5.76 -10.65
C ALA A 64 11.27 -4.61 -10.97
N SER A 65 11.69 -4.52 -12.23
CA SER A 65 12.57 -3.47 -12.74
C SER A 65 11.93 -2.09 -12.87
N ASP A 66 10.60 -2.01 -12.87
CA ASP A 66 9.88 -0.76 -13.06
C ASP A 66 9.66 -0.04 -11.71
N LEU A 67 9.79 -0.75 -10.59
CA LEU A 67 9.60 -0.18 -9.25
C LEU A 67 10.66 0.88 -8.97
N ILE A 68 10.24 1.98 -8.38
CA ILE A 68 11.11 3.08 -7.98
C ILE A 68 11.46 2.96 -6.50
N VAL A 69 12.65 3.44 -6.14
CA VAL A 69 12.98 3.72 -4.74
C VAL A 69 12.54 5.13 -4.47
N VAL A 70 11.81 5.28 -3.37
CA VAL A 70 11.24 6.53 -2.94
C VAL A 70 11.92 6.90 -1.61
N ASP A 71 12.65 8.01 -1.55
CA ASP A 71 13.33 8.48 -0.35
C ASP A 71 12.64 9.72 0.23
N GLY A 72 11.92 9.51 1.33
CA GLY A 72 11.19 10.48 2.15
C GLY A 72 11.99 11.68 2.63
N ASN A 73 13.33 11.63 2.58
CA ASN A 73 14.22 12.71 2.98
C ASN A 73 14.83 13.46 1.79
N ASP A 74 14.61 12.99 0.56
CA ASP A 74 15.14 13.58 -0.67
C ASP A 74 13.99 14.15 -1.54
N PRO A 75 13.82 15.49 -1.58
CA PRO A 75 12.82 16.14 -2.41
C PRO A 75 12.93 15.82 -3.91
N GLU A 76 14.13 15.51 -4.41
CA GLU A 76 14.35 15.19 -5.83
C GLU A 76 13.67 13.87 -6.24
N THR A 77 13.28 13.02 -5.27
CA THR A 77 12.51 11.80 -5.52
C THR A 77 11.17 12.08 -6.22
N LEU A 78 10.62 13.28 -6.06
CA LEU A 78 9.37 13.71 -6.69
C LEU A 78 9.56 14.29 -8.09
N GLU A 79 10.79 14.27 -8.61
CA GLU A 79 11.14 14.83 -9.91
C GLU A 79 11.49 13.73 -10.93
N GLY A 80 11.33 14.06 -12.23
CA GLY A 80 11.71 13.17 -13.33
C GLY A 80 10.59 12.28 -13.88
N PRO A 81 10.90 11.47 -14.93
CA PRO A 81 9.90 10.84 -15.79
C PRO A 81 9.08 9.71 -15.11
N ASN A 82 9.49 9.23 -13.94
CA ASN A 82 8.81 8.17 -13.20
C ASN A 82 8.50 8.59 -11.76
N ALA A 83 8.49 9.89 -11.46
CA ALA A 83 8.14 10.39 -10.14
C ALA A 83 6.82 9.77 -9.67
N PRO A 84 6.71 9.39 -8.38
CA PRO A 84 5.47 8.85 -7.84
C PRO A 84 4.35 9.90 -7.93
N ASP A 85 3.11 9.43 -7.88
CA ASP A 85 1.99 10.34 -7.70
C ASP A 85 2.15 11.10 -6.35
N PRO A 86 2.00 12.44 -6.31
CA PRO A 86 2.17 13.20 -5.07
C PRO A 86 1.23 12.77 -3.94
N THR A 87 0.04 12.28 -4.28
CA THR A 87 -0.92 11.81 -3.28
C THR A 87 -0.53 10.46 -2.71
N ALA A 88 -0.02 9.57 -3.56
CA ALA A 88 0.57 8.30 -3.14
C ALA A 88 1.78 8.52 -2.22
N TRP A 89 2.63 9.49 -2.57
CA TRP A 89 3.74 9.90 -1.74
C TRP A 89 3.27 10.37 -0.35
N GLY A 90 2.33 11.31 -0.29
CA GLY A 90 1.86 11.87 0.98
C GLY A 90 1.28 10.79 1.90
N LEU A 91 0.45 9.90 1.35
CA LEU A 91 -0.18 8.82 2.10
C LEU A 91 0.82 7.75 2.56
N HIS A 92 1.57 7.15 1.63
CA HIS A 92 2.48 6.05 1.95
C HIS A 92 3.72 6.51 2.71
N GLY A 93 4.27 7.69 2.37
CA GLY A 93 5.40 8.28 3.08
C GLY A 93 5.05 8.65 4.51
N GLY A 94 3.89 9.31 4.72
CA GLY A 94 3.37 9.60 6.05
C GLY A 94 3.12 8.32 6.86
N LEU A 95 2.57 7.29 6.23
CA LEU A 95 2.33 5.99 6.86
C LEU A 95 3.63 5.31 7.30
N HIS A 96 4.61 5.14 6.42
CA HIS A 96 5.89 4.49 6.77
C HIS A 96 6.66 5.24 7.85
N ARG A 97 6.64 6.58 7.81
CA ARG A 97 7.31 7.44 8.79
C ARG A 97 6.69 7.36 10.18
N HIS A 98 5.37 7.26 10.27
CA HIS A 98 4.65 7.33 11.54
C HIS A 98 4.14 5.99 12.07
N CYS A 99 4.24 4.92 11.26
CA CYS A 99 3.77 3.58 11.59
C CYS A 99 4.86 2.54 11.27
N ALA A 100 5.87 2.42 12.12
CA ALA A 100 7.04 1.55 11.87
C ALA A 100 6.72 0.06 11.62
N HIS A 101 5.56 -0.42 12.10
CA HIS A 101 5.10 -1.79 11.89
C HIS A 101 4.31 -1.98 10.57
N ALA A 102 4.16 -0.94 9.76
CA ALA A 102 3.55 -0.99 8.43
C ALA A 102 4.65 -1.21 7.37
N ARG A 103 5.37 -2.33 7.42
CA ARG A 103 6.47 -2.60 6.47
C ARG A 103 6.01 -2.57 5.02
N CYS A 104 4.88 -3.19 4.73
CA CYS A 104 4.22 -3.14 3.42
C CYS A 104 2.86 -2.49 3.56
N ALA A 105 2.52 -1.60 2.62
CA ALA A 105 1.26 -0.89 2.55
C ALA A 105 0.65 -1.06 1.16
N MET A 106 -0.61 -1.48 1.09
CA MET A 106 -1.35 -1.67 -0.15
C MET A 106 -2.66 -0.90 -0.10
N HIS A 107 -2.80 0.06 -1.00
CA HIS A 107 -4.01 0.85 -1.16
C HIS A 107 -4.74 0.48 -2.45
N VAL A 108 -6.03 0.20 -2.35
CA VAL A 108 -6.90 -0.03 -3.51
C VAL A 108 -8.25 0.63 -3.37
N HIS A 109 -8.82 1.03 -4.51
CA HIS A 109 -10.22 1.40 -4.69
C HIS A 109 -11.00 0.21 -5.29
N SER A 110 -10.95 -0.95 -4.62
CA SER A 110 -11.68 -2.13 -5.09
C SER A 110 -13.19 -1.93 -4.90
N ILE A 111 -14.00 -2.37 -5.87
CA ILE A 111 -15.43 -2.02 -5.97
C ILE A 111 -16.18 -2.22 -4.63
N HIS A 112 -16.09 -3.43 -4.05
CA HIS A 112 -16.85 -3.75 -2.84
C HIS A 112 -16.32 -3.01 -1.60
N ALA A 113 -15.00 -2.84 -1.50
CA ALA A 113 -14.39 -2.13 -0.38
C ALA A 113 -14.71 -0.63 -0.44
N THR A 114 -14.69 -0.03 -1.64
CA THR A 114 -15.08 1.37 -1.85
C THR A 114 -16.58 1.58 -1.62
N VAL A 115 -17.44 0.61 -1.99
CA VAL A 115 -18.87 0.65 -1.64
C VAL A 115 -19.05 0.67 -0.12
N LEU A 116 -18.41 -0.25 0.61
CA LEU A 116 -18.44 -0.27 2.08
C LEU A 116 -17.94 1.05 2.66
N ALA A 117 -16.81 1.56 2.16
CA ALA A 117 -16.21 2.81 2.61
C ALA A 117 -17.11 4.03 2.40
N SER A 118 -18.06 3.97 1.46
CA SER A 118 -18.97 5.07 1.12
C SER A 118 -20.31 5.01 1.86
N LEU A 119 -20.54 4.01 2.72
CA LEU A 119 -21.77 3.90 3.51
C LEU A 119 -21.78 4.92 4.66
N ALA A 120 -22.96 5.24 5.16
CA ALA A 120 -23.10 6.03 6.39
C ALA A 120 -22.51 5.31 7.62
N ASP A 121 -22.50 3.97 7.59
CA ASP A 121 -21.77 3.13 8.54
C ASP A 121 -20.81 2.24 7.73
N SER A 122 -19.54 2.67 7.65
CA SER A 122 -18.50 1.97 6.88
C SER A 122 -17.81 0.85 7.66
N ARG A 123 -18.33 0.46 8.84
CA ARG A 123 -17.75 -0.66 9.61
C ARG A 123 -18.03 -1.98 8.88
N LEU A 124 -17.05 -2.88 8.86
CA LEU A 124 -17.23 -4.23 8.33
C LEU A 124 -17.81 -5.14 9.42
N PRO A 125 -19.09 -5.56 9.34
CA PRO A 125 -19.67 -6.45 10.34
C PRO A 125 -19.20 -7.91 10.13
N PRO A 126 -19.03 -8.72 11.19
CA PRO A 126 -18.60 -10.11 11.10
C PRO A 126 -19.77 -11.05 10.74
N ILE A 127 -20.31 -10.93 9.53
CA ILE A 127 -21.50 -11.65 9.06
C ILE A 127 -21.21 -13.01 8.38
N ASP A 128 -19.96 -13.25 8.01
CA ASP A 128 -19.46 -14.47 7.37
C ASP A 128 -18.01 -14.76 7.82
N GLN A 129 -17.46 -15.88 7.36
CA GLN A 129 -16.12 -16.36 7.76
C GLN A 129 -14.99 -15.40 7.34
N ASN A 130 -15.08 -14.77 6.17
CA ASN A 130 -14.04 -13.87 5.68
C ASN A 130 -14.06 -12.58 6.50
N CYS A 131 -15.23 -11.93 6.63
CA CYS A 131 -15.31 -10.69 7.40
C CYS A 131 -15.05 -10.90 8.91
N ALA A 132 -15.33 -12.08 9.46
CA ALA A 132 -14.95 -12.44 10.84
C ALA A 132 -13.43 -12.35 11.08
N THR A 133 -12.59 -12.54 10.05
CA THR A 133 -11.12 -12.38 10.14
C THR A 133 -10.72 -10.97 10.61
N PHE A 134 -11.54 -9.96 10.26
CA PHE A 134 -11.29 -8.55 10.51
C PHE A 134 -12.04 -8.00 11.73
N TYR A 135 -12.79 -8.84 12.45
CA TYR A 135 -13.55 -8.41 13.61
C TYR A 135 -12.64 -7.83 14.70
N ASN A 136 -12.88 -6.57 15.08
CA ASN A 136 -12.04 -5.78 16.00
C ASN A 136 -10.56 -5.66 15.56
N ARG A 137 -10.29 -5.76 14.26
CA ARG A 137 -8.94 -5.67 13.65
C ARG A 137 -8.84 -4.69 12.48
N HIS A 138 -9.86 -3.86 12.31
CA HIS A 138 -9.89 -2.77 11.34
C HIS A 138 -10.25 -1.45 12.03
N VAL A 139 -9.94 -0.34 11.36
CA VAL A 139 -10.35 1.02 11.76
C VAL A 139 -11.04 1.68 10.58
N VAL A 140 -12.00 2.56 10.86
CA VAL A 140 -12.65 3.40 9.86
C VAL A 140 -12.09 4.81 10.01
N ASP A 141 -11.67 5.39 8.88
CA ASP A 141 -11.37 6.80 8.75
C ASP A 141 -12.59 7.54 8.19
N GLU A 142 -13.22 8.37 9.02
CA GLU A 142 -14.41 9.15 8.65
C GLU A 142 -14.06 10.57 8.17
N SER A 143 -12.77 10.93 8.13
CA SER A 143 -12.30 12.30 7.87
C SER A 143 -11.79 12.50 6.44
N TYR A 144 -12.58 12.08 5.45
CA TYR A 144 -12.24 12.28 4.04
C TYR A 144 -12.14 13.76 3.69
N GLY A 145 -10.96 14.17 3.20
CA GLY A 145 -10.64 15.57 2.91
C GLY A 145 -10.52 15.92 1.42
N GLY A 146 -10.71 14.96 0.52
CA GLY A 146 -10.40 15.10 -0.90
C GLY A 146 -9.08 14.41 -1.27
N LEU A 147 -8.25 15.05 -2.09
CA LEU A 147 -6.95 14.48 -2.50
C LEU A 147 -6.05 14.25 -1.28
N ALA A 148 -5.45 13.05 -1.22
CA ALA A 148 -4.60 12.66 -0.12
C ALA A 148 -3.26 13.37 -0.18
N PHE A 149 -2.89 14.08 0.89
CA PHE A 149 -1.57 14.69 1.05
C PHE A 149 -0.95 14.25 2.40
N GLU A 150 0.14 14.89 2.83
CA GLU A 150 0.86 14.49 4.05
C GLU A 150 -0.03 14.46 5.32
N ASP A 151 -0.98 15.39 5.44
CA ASP A 151 -1.90 15.45 6.59
C ASP A 151 -2.79 14.20 6.68
N GLU A 152 -3.25 13.66 5.54
CA GLU A 152 -3.99 12.41 5.48
C GLU A 152 -3.09 11.23 5.85
N GLY A 153 -1.87 11.17 5.31
CA GLY A 153 -0.88 10.14 5.67
C GLY A 153 -0.62 10.06 7.17
N ALA A 154 -0.37 11.22 7.82
CA ALA A 154 -0.17 11.28 9.26
C ALA A 154 -1.42 10.89 10.06
N ARG A 155 -2.62 11.26 9.59
CA ARG A 155 -3.90 10.88 10.22
C ARG A 155 -4.16 9.38 10.12
N CYS A 156 -4.01 8.80 8.93
CA CYS A 156 -4.12 7.36 8.70
C CYS A 156 -3.12 6.57 9.56
N ALA A 157 -1.88 7.05 9.67
CA ALA A 157 -0.88 6.44 10.53
C ALA A 157 -1.29 6.45 12.02
N ARG A 158 -1.86 7.55 12.52
CA ARG A 158 -2.38 7.62 13.91
C ARG A 158 -3.47 6.58 14.17
N LEU A 159 -4.37 6.38 13.21
CA LEU A 159 -5.45 5.37 13.29
C LEU A 159 -4.90 3.93 13.31
N LEU A 160 -3.73 3.70 12.71
CA LEU A 160 -3.06 2.41 12.62
C LEU A 160 -2.01 2.18 13.73
N THR A 161 -1.94 3.01 14.76
CA THR A 161 -0.94 2.87 15.84
C THR A 161 -1.07 1.57 16.65
N ASN A 162 -2.28 1.02 16.78
CA ASN A 162 -2.50 -0.28 17.40
C ASN A 162 -2.07 -1.40 16.41
N PRO A 163 -1.04 -2.21 16.72
CA PRO A 163 -0.53 -3.22 15.78
C PRO A 163 -1.53 -4.32 15.42
N ARG A 164 -2.65 -4.44 16.17
CA ARG A 164 -3.76 -5.35 15.83
C ARG A 164 -4.63 -4.82 14.69
N HIS A 165 -4.59 -3.52 14.42
CA HIS A 165 -5.32 -2.89 13.34
C HIS A 165 -4.41 -2.82 12.12
N LYS A 166 -4.66 -3.72 11.17
CA LYS A 166 -3.86 -3.82 9.94
C LYS A 166 -4.66 -3.43 8.69
N VAL A 167 -5.93 -3.06 8.87
CA VAL A 167 -6.85 -2.65 7.80
C VAL A 167 -7.47 -1.32 8.18
N LEU A 168 -7.38 -0.35 7.27
CA LEU A 168 -8.02 0.95 7.37
C LEU A 168 -9.04 1.07 6.25
N ILE A 169 -10.30 1.23 6.62
CA ILE A 169 -11.38 1.60 5.70
C ILE A 169 -11.36 3.12 5.58
N MET A 170 -11.06 3.63 4.40
CA MET A 170 -10.90 5.06 4.13
C MET A 170 -12.19 5.61 3.56
N GLY A 171 -12.96 6.35 4.37
CA GLY A 171 -14.31 6.81 4.04
C GLY A 171 -14.37 7.51 2.69
N ASN A 172 -15.34 7.12 1.84
CA ASN A 172 -15.51 7.62 0.46
C ASN A 172 -14.28 7.49 -0.46
N HIS A 173 -13.30 6.65 -0.11
CA HIS A 173 -12.03 6.57 -0.82
C HIS A 173 -11.71 5.12 -1.21
N GLY A 174 -11.61 4.21 -0.23
CA GLY A 174 -11.24 2.82 -0.49
C GLY A 174 -10.69 2.14 0.76
N VAL A 175 -9.66 1.31 0.61
CA VAL A 175 -9.00 0.65 1.74
C VAL A 175 -7.48 0.78 1.68
N MET A 176 -6.86 0.82 2.85
CA MET A 176 -5.42 0.72 3.06
C MET A 176 -5.15 -0.49 3.95
N VAL A 177 -4.34 -1.42 3.47
CA VAL A 177 -3.93 -2.63 4.21
C VAL A 177 -2.43 -2.57 4.49
N ILE A 178 -2.05 -2.81 5.74
CA ILE A 178 -0.65 -2.86 6.17
C ILE A 178 -0.26 -4.26 6.65
N GLY A 179 1.02 -4.59 6.57
CA GLY A 179 1.53 -5.89 6.99
C GLY A 179 3.05 -5.94 7.06
N ASP A 180 3.57 -7.07 7.52
CA ASP A 180 5.00 -7.22 7.80
C ASP A 180 5.80 -7.63 6.54
N SER A 181 5.11 -8.16 5.53
CA SER A 181 5.67 -8.56 4.23
C SER A 181 4.63 -8.38 3.11
N VAL A 182 5.08 -8.40 1.85
CA VAL A 182 4.17 -8.33 0.69
C VAL A 182 3.12 -9.43 0.71
N ALA A 183 3.51 -10.67 1.04
CA ALA A 183 2.59 -11.80 1.09
C ALA A 183 1.55 -11.66 2.22
N ASP A 184 1.99 -11.21 3.40
CA ASP A 184 1.12 -10.96 4.56
C ASP A 184 0.06 -9.88 4.25
N THR A 185 0.50 -8.77 3.65
CA THR A 185 -0.38 -7.66 3.25
C THR A 185 -1.33 -8.07 2.12
N PHE A 186 -0.83 -8.74 1.08
CA PHE A 186 -1.65 -9.16 -0.05
C PHE A 186 -2.71 -10.19 0.34
N ASN A 187 -2.37 -11.13 1.23
CA ASN A 187 -3.34 -12.08 1.75
C ASN A 187 -4.51 -11.38 2.46
N ARG A 188 -4.25 -10.32 3.23
CA ARG A 188 -5.31 -9.51 3.86
C ARG A 188 -6.08 -8.67 2.85
N LEU A 189 -5.41 -8.12 1.82
CA LEU A 189 -6.05 -7.35 0.77
C LEU A 189 -7.04 -8.19 -0.06
N TYR A 190 -6.72 -9.47 -0.25
CA TYR A 190 -7.57 -10.40 -1.00
C TYR A 190 -8.91 -10.70 -0.31
N TYR A 191 -8.94 -10.77 1.01
CA TYR A 191 -10.12 -11.08 1.81
C TYR A 191 -10.88 -9.83 2.24
#